data_AF-A0A4R4XEV9-F1
#
_entry.id   AF-A0A4R4XEV9-F1
#
_cell.length_a   1.000
_cell.length_b   1.000
_cell.length_c   1.000
_cell.angle_alpha   90.00
_cell.angle_beta   90.00
_cell.angle_gamma   90.00
#
_symmetry.space_group_name_H-M   'P 1'
#
loop_
_entity.id
_entity.type
_entity.pdbx_description
1 polymer ?
#
loop_
_entity_poly.entity_id
_entity_poly.type
_entity_poly.pdbx_seq_one_letter_code
_entity_poly.pdbx_strand_id
1 'polypeptide(L)'
;MTYTFTRACAEDADSAKLLLTQRAMWLASRRIDQWGLLDPVRTTEATIAAGETWLLRHDMTAEALATVTLSTRADRDFWTREEAATPALYMSKLATSIKYAGLGLGEMTCIAAWQYARQYGVGRLRADVWRSNTRLHDYYRGIGAEVLRTVQAPGRRSGTLIEWRDELDLRGAALDVPRLLTMDVRSDVLAIVASHRIDLGVARSGALRRSGRPSHQHSTRKLKYSNGRAIVLTDFSAVEFVLHHAGDRWRVNGRPVRGDALDQLQPGLLYRLHHASSDESCDVVITGDVLSGDCQLTPD
;
A
#
# COMPACT_ATOMS: atom_id res chain seq x y z
N MET A 1 12.11 15.81 -14.98
CA MET A 1 12.63 14.61 -14.32
C MET A 1 11.41 13.85 -13.86
N THR A 2 11.15 12.73 -14.49
CA THR A 2 10.00 11.87 -14.23
C THR A 2 10.48 10.68 -13.39
N TYR A 3 9.57 10.11 -12.60
CA TYR A 3 9.89 9.05 -11.66
C TYR A 3 8.84 7.95 -11.73
N THR A 4 9.31 6.71 -11.60
CA THR A 4 8.50 5.49 -11.63
C THR A 4 8.52 4.88 -10.24
N PHE A 5 7.35 4.49 -9.74
CA PHE A 5 7.21 3.83 -8.45
C PHE A 5 6.85 2.36 -8.66
N THR A 6 7.82 1.47 -8.45
CA THR A 6 7.67 0.04 -8.74
C THR A 6 7.89 -0.81 -7.51
N ARG A 7 7.26 -1.98 -7.48
CA ARG A 7 7.62 -3.01 -6.51
C ARG A 7 9.04 -3.49 -6.77
N ALA A 8 9.78 -3.78 -5.71
CA ALA A 8 11.10 -4.37 -5.79
C ALA A 8 10.98 -5.88 -6.03
N CYS A 9 11.85 -6.42 -6.87
CA CYS A 9 12.07 -7.84 -7.07
C CYS A 9 13.41 -8.29 -6.45
N ALA A 10 13.77 -9.58 -6.57
CA ALA A 10 14.95 -10.11 -5.88
C ALA A 10 16.26 -9.41 -6.28
N GLU A 11 16.38 -9.03 -7.54
CA GLU A 11 17.52 -8.34 -8.15
C GLU A 11 17.69 -6.91 -7.62
N ASP A 12 16.63 -6.35 -7.02
CA ASP A 12 16.65 -5.03 -6.42
C ASP A 12 17.16 -5.01 -4.97
N ALA A 13 17.43 -6.19 -4.39
CA ALA A 13 17.86 -6.30 -3.00
C ALA A 13 19.06 -5.42 -2.69
N ASP A 14 20.09 -5.43 -3.53
CA ASP A 14 21.30 -4.65 -3.28
C ASP A 14 21.04 -3.14 -3.38
N SER A 15 20.22 -2.70 -4.32
CA SER A 15 19.82 -1.29 -4.46
C SER A 15 19.05 -0.79 -3.23
N ALA A 16 18.06 -1.57 -2.76
CA ALA A 16 17.29 -1.23 -1.58
C ALA A 16 18.16 -1.22 -0.31
N LYS A 17 19.00 -2.24 -0.12
CA LYS A 17 19.94 -2.33 1.01
C LYS A 17 20.95 -1.19 1.00
N LEU A 18 21.43 -0.77 -0.17
CA LEU A 18 22.37 0.35 -0.31
C LEU A 18 21.72 1.66 0.15
N LEU A 19 20.51 1.97 -0.29
CA LEU A 19 19.77 3.16 0.13
C LEU A 19 19.57 3.20 1.66
N LEU A 20 19.17 2.07 2.25
CA LEU A 20 18.96 1.94 3.70
C LEU A 20 20.28 2.10 4.48
N THR A 21 21.35 1.46 4.00
CA THR A 21 22.69 1.51 4.63
C THR A 21 23.25 2.93 4.61
N GLN A 22 23.23 3.57 3.44
CA GLN A 22 23.67 4.95 3.28
C GLN A 22 22.90 5.88 4.21
N ARG A 23 21.57 5.74 4.25
CA ARG A 23 20.72 6.57 5.12
C ARG A 23 21.02 6.33 6.60
N ALA A 24 21.21 5.09 7.03
CA ALA A 24 21.60 4.76 8.40
C ALA A 24 22.98 5.37 8.76
N MET A 25 23.97 5.30 7.87
CA MET A 25 25.27 5.96 8.06
C MET A 25 25.15 7.47 8.20
N TRP A 26 24.29 8.10 7.40
CA TRP A 26 24.05 9.54 7.48
C TRP A 26 23.33 9.96 8.76
N LEU A 27 22.36 9.17 9.24
CA LEU A 27 21.72 9.41 10.53
C LEU A 27 22.75 9.32 11.67
N ALA A 28 23.60 8.30 11.64
CA ALA A 28 24.67 8.11 12.62
C ALA A 28 25.68 9.27 12.59
N SER A 29 26.11 9.74 11.42
CA SER A 29 27.04 10.88 11.31
C SER A 29 26.44 12.19 11.82
N ARG A 30 25.10 12.30 11.82
CA ARG A 30 24.34 13.42 12.41
C ARG A 30 23.96 13.20 13.88
N ARG A 31 24.38 12.09 14.50
CA ARG A 31 24.02 11.68 15.87
C ARG A 31 22.50 11.60 16.07
N ILE A 32 21.75 11.28 15.01
CA ILE A 32 20.32 11.01 15.07
C ILE A 32 20.17 9.54 15.40
N ASP A 33 19.78 9.26 16.64
CA ASP A 33 19.53 7.90 17.10
C ASP A 33 18.22 7.39 16.50
N GLN A 34 18.24 6.86 15.27
CA GLN A 34 17.06 6.30 14.57
C GLN A 34 17.27 4.91 13.96
N TRP A 35 18.42 4.59 13.37
CA TRP A 35 18.65 3.23 12.86
C TRP A 35 20.04 2.77 13.29
N GLY A 36 20.13 1.54 13.77
CA GLY A 36 21.40 0.83 13.75
C GLY A 36 21.76 0.46 12.30
N LEU A 37 23.06 0.41 11.97
CA LEU A 37 23.54 0.11 10.61
C LEU A 37 22.92 -1.14 9.97
N LEU A 38 22.63 -2.17 10.77
CA LEU A 38 22.07 -3.45 10.31
C LEU A 38 20.53 -3.51 10.41
N ASP A 39 19.92 -2.63 11.19
CA ASP A 39 18.51 -2.73 11.56
C ASP A 39 17.56 -2.66 10.35
N PRO A 40 17.64 -1.63 9.47
CA PRO A 40 16.70 -1.55 8.34
C PRO A 40 16.99 -2.60 7.25
N VAL A 41 18.23 -3.09 7.15
CA VAL A 41 18.74 -3.95 6.06
C VAL A 41 18.39 -5.44 6.28
N ARG A 42 18.34 -5.89 7.53
CA ARG A 42 18.24 -7.31 7.90
C ARG A 42 17.05 -8.05 7.28
N THR A 43 15.92 -7.37 7.14
CA THR A 43 14.69 -7.99 6.62
C THR A 43 14.36 -7.57 5.19
N THR A 44 15.26 -6.87 4.49
CA THR A 44 14.98 -6.35 3.14
C THR A 44 14.67 -7.44 2.13
N GLU A 45 15.42 -8.55 2.10
CA GLU A 45 15.13 -9.68 1.20
C GLU A 45 13.78 -10.32 1.51
N ALA A 46 13.45 -10.48 2.80
CA ALA A 46 12.17 -11.03 3.21
C ALA A 46 11.00 -10.11 2.84
N THR A 47 11.15 -8.79 2.97
CA THR A 47 10.12 -7.83 2.56
C THR A 47 10.04 -7.70 1.05
N ILE A 48 11.10 -7.94 0.29
CA ILE A 48 11.07 -8.04 -1.18
C ILE A 48 10.33 -9.30 -1.60
N ALA A 49 10.70 -10.46 -1.04
CA ALA A 49 10.02 -11.73 -1.30
C ALA A 49 8.54 -11.70 -0.89
N ALA A 50 8.20 -10.89 0.12
CA ALA A 50 6.81 -10.65 0.51
C ALA A 50 6.05 -9.67 -0.41
N GLY A 51 6.73 -9.07 -1.38
CA GLY A 51 6.21 -7.99 -2.23
C GLY A 51 6.01 -6.66 -1.50
N GLU A 52 6.42 -6.52 -0.26
CA GLU A 52 6.16 -5.32 0.54
C GLU A 52 7.16 -4.18 0.24
N THR A 53 8.25 -4.43 -0.47
CA THR A 53 9.28 -3.41 -0.76
C THR A 53 9.02 -2.73 -2.10
N TRP A 54 9.13 -1.41 -2.12
CA TRP A 54 8.95 -0.56 -3.29
C TRP A 54 10.14 0.37 -3.49
N LEU A 55 10.31 0.82 -4.74
CA LEU A 55 11.38 1.71 -5.17
C LEU A 55 10.81 2.87 -5.99
N LEU A 56 11.26 4.07 -5.66
CA LEU A 56 11.10 5.24 -6.52
C LEU A 56 12.35 5.33 -7.41
N ARG A 57 12.16 5.29 -8.72
CA ARG A 57 13.23 5.26 -9.72
C ARG A 57 13.23 6.49 -10.58
N HIS A 58 14.39 6.83 -11.09
CA HIS A 58 14.49 7.77 -12.18
C HIS A 58 14.16 7.06 -13.51
N ASP A 59 13.21 7.60 -14.29
CA ASP A 59 12.69 6.89 -15.48
C ASP A 59 13.77 6.62 -16.52
N MET A 60 14.62 7.61 -16.81
CA MET A 60 15.61 7.48 -17.88
C MET A 60 16.79 6.57 -17.53
N THR A 61 17.11 6.41 -16.24
CA THR A 61 18.31 5.66 -15.81
C THR A 61 17.97 4.40 -15.03
N ALA A 62 16.70 4.18 -14.71
CA ALA A 62 16.22 3.16 -13.77
C ALA A 62 16.88 3.18 -12.38
N GLU A 63 17.68 4.21 -12.05
CA GLU A 63 18.39 4.32 -10.77
C GLU A 63 17.38 4.40 -9.61
N ALA A 64 17.54 3.54 -8.60
CA ALA A 64 16.74 3.60 -7.39
C ALA A 64 17.12 4.83 -6.55
N LEU A 65 16.16 5.75 -6.38
CA LEU A 65 16.35 7.01 -5.66
C LEU A 65 15.73 6.99 -4.26
N ALA A 66 14.72 6.16 -4.03
CA ALA A 66 14.16 5.92 -2.72
C ALA A 66 13.65 4.49 -2.59
N THR A 67 13.55 4.02 -1.36
CA THR A 67 12.90 2.74 -1.01
C THR A 67 11.92 2.96 0.12
N VAL A 68 10.86 2.16 0.13
CA VAL A 68 9.84 2.13 1.18
C VAL A 68 9.25 0.74 1.29
N THR A 69 8.93 0.31 2.51
CA THR A 69 8.16 -0.91 2.76
C THR A 69 6.70 -0.54 3.01
N LEU A 70 5.78 -1.17 2.29
CA LEU A 70 4.34 -0.98 2.37
C LEU A 70 3.67 -2.32 2.68
N SER A 71 2.87 -2.37 3.75
CA SER A 71 2.16 -3.58 4.16
C SER A 71 0.74 -3.26 4.63
N THR A 72 -0.23 -4.15 4.37
CA THR A 72 -1.56 -4.07 5.00
C THR A 72 -1.57 -4.56 6.46
N ARG A 73 -0.46 -5.14 6.92
CA ARG A 73 -0.31 -5.65 8.29
C ARG A 73 0.11 -4.54 9.23
N ALA A 74 -0.77 -4.19 10.15
CA ALA A 74 -0.45 -3.29 11.24
C ALA A 74 0.53 -3.95 12.22
N ASP A 75 1.56 -3.22 12.65
CA ASP A 75 2.41 -3.66 13.77
C ASP A 75 1.59 -3.60 15.06
N ARG A 76 1.36 -4.78 15.65
CA ARG A 76 0.49 -4.96 16.82
C ARG A 76 1.06 -4.36 18.12
N ASP A 77 2.35 -4.03 18.13
CA ASP A 77 2.98 -3.31 19.23
C ASP A 77 2.50 -1.84 19.29
N PHE A 78 1.97 -1.32 18.18
CA PHE A 78 1.64 0.10 18.02
C PHE A 78 0.17 0.35 17.71
N TRP A 79 -0.41 -0.48 16.84
CA TRP A 79 -1.76 -0.31 16.32
C TRP A 79 -2.71 -1.32 16.96
N THR A 80 -3.82 -0.83 17.47
CA THR A 80 -4.84 -1.67 18.09
C THR A 80 -5.55 -2.55 17.05
N ARG A 81 -6.21 -3.62 17.50
CA ARG A 81 -7.01 -4.48 16.61
C ARG A 81 -8.15 -3.73 15.93
N GLU A 82 -8.71 -2.72 16.59
CA GLU A 82 -9.78 -1.88 16.05
C GLU A 82 -9.25 -0.98 14.93
N GLU A 83 -8.10 -0.33 15.15
CA GLU A 83 -7.44 0.47 14.12
C GLU A 83 -7.03 -0.40 12.93
N ALA A 84 -6.44 -1.57 13.19
CA ALA A 84 -6.03 -2.51 12.15
C ALA A 84 -7.21 -3.08 11.33
N ALA A 85 -8.43 -3.09 11.90
CA ALA A 85 -9.63 -3.50 11.17
C ALA A 85 -10.08 -2.47 10.12
N THR A 86 -9.66 -1.21 10.24
CA THR A 86 -9.87 -0.21 9.19
C THR A 86 -8.81 -0.40 8.12
N PRO A 87 -9.19 -0.55 6.83
CA PRO A 87 -8.22 -0.67 5.75
C PRO A 87 -7.23 0.49 5.75
N ALA A 88 -5.94 0.17 5.78
CA ALA A 88 -4.85 1.12 5.72
C ALA A 88 -3.60 0.43 5.16
N LEU A 89 -2.74 1.23 4.53
CA LEU A 89 -1.39 0.81 4.18
C LEU A 89 -0.42 1.33 5.24
N TYR A 90 0.46 0.46 5.74
CA TYR A 90 1.46 0.77 6.75
C TYR A 90 2.81 0.91 6.09
N MET A 91 3.37 2.11 6.17
CA MET A 91 4.67 2.46 5.65
C MET A 91 5.75 2.29 6.72
N SER A 92 6.86 1.67 6.33
CA SER A 92 8.08 1.61 7.14
C SER A 92 9.32 1.68 6.25
N LYS A 93 10.49 1.81 6.86
CA LYS A 93 11.80 1.79 6.18
C LYS A 93 11.94 2.77 5.00
N LEU A 94 11.26 3.92 5.04
CA LEU A 94 11.44 4.93 4.01
C LEU A 94 12.86 5.52 4.07
N ALA A 95 13.62 5.33 3.00
CA ALA A 95 14.95 5.91 2.84
C ALA A 95 15.12 6.47 1.43
N THR A 96 15.70 7.66 1.34
CA THR A 96 16.00 8.33 0.07
C THR A 96 17.51 8.41 -0.14
N SER A 97 17.92 8.51 -1.39
CA SER A 97 19.30 8.72 -1.79
C SER A 97 19.83 10.03 -1.20
N ILE A 98 21.03 9.98 -0.62
CA ILE A 98 21.70 11.17 -0.05
C ILE A 98 22.26 12.06 -1.17
N LYS A 99 22.68 11.45 -2.29
CA LYS A 99 23.21 12.16 -3.46
C LYS A 99 22.19 13.15 -4.03
N TYR A 100 20.92 12.81 -3.93
CA TYR A 100 19.80 13.59 -4.46
C TYR A 100 18.97 14.25 -3.35
N ALA A 101 19.60 14.57 -2.21
CA ALA A 101 18.95 15.28 -1.11
C ALA A 101 18.41 16.65 -1.56
N GLY A 102 17.28 17.06 -1.01
CA GLY A 102 16.64 18.34 -1.34
C GLY A 102 15.69 18.30 -2.55
N LEU A 103 15.61 17.18 -3.28
CA LEU A 103 14.69 17.03 -4.41
C LEU A 103 13.26 16.61 -4.00
N GLY A 104 12.94 16.51 -2.71
CA GLY A 104 11.60 16.09 -2.27
C GLY A 104 11.29 14.58 -2.42
N LEU A 105 12.31 13.73 -2.62
CA LEU A 105 12.13 12.27 -2.84
C LEU A 105 11.28 11.57 -1.77
N GLY A 106 11.38 11.99 -0.51
CA GLY A 106 10.61 11.39 0.57
C GLY A 106 9.12 11.70 0.47
N GLU A 107 8.79 12.93 0.07
CA GLU A 107 7.41 13.37 -0.13
C GLU A 107 6.81 12.69 -1.36
N MET A 108 7.54 12.67 -2.47
CA MET A 108 7.14 11.93 -3.68
C MET A 108 6.86 10.45 -3.39
N THR A 109 7.69 9.81 -2.57
CA THR A 109 7.49 8.41 -2.19
C THR A 109 6.23 8.22 -1.33
N CYS A 110 5.93 9.16 -0.42
CA CYS A 110 4.69 9.14 0.37
C CYS A 110 3.46 9.34 -0.53
N ILE A 111 3.53 10.28 -1.48
CA ILE A 111 2.45 10.54 -2.46
C ILE A 111 2.20 9.30 -3.34
N ALA A 112 3.25 8.67 -3.84
CA ALA A 112 3.12 7.46 -4.66
C ALA A 112 2.51 6.29 -3.87
N ALA A 113 2.96 6.07 -2.62
CA ALA A 113 2.38 5.06 -1.72
C ALA A 113 0.89 5.34 -1.42
N TRP A 114 0.53 6.62 -1.25
CA TRP A 114 -0.84 7.05 -1.05
C TRP A 114 -1.71 6.82 -2.29
N GLN A 115 -1.24 7.19 -3.48
CA GLN A 115 -1.94 6.95 -4.74
C GLN A 115 -2.17 5.45 -4.98
N TYR A 116 -1.16 4.63 -4.72
CA TYR A 116 -1.28 3.17 -4.78
C TYR A 116 -2.36 2.65 -3.81
N ALA A 117 -2.40 3.13 -2.55
CA ALA A 117 -3.45 2.74 -1.62
C ALA A 117 -4.86 3.10 -2.14
N ARG A 118 -5.02 4.32 -2.69
CA ARG A 118 -6.31 4.80 -3.23
C ARG A 118 -6.80 4.06 -4.45
N GLN A 119 -5.90 3.54 -5.30
CA GLN A 119 -6.27 2.67 -6.43
C GLN A 119 -7.01 1.41 -5.97
N TYR A 120 -6.79 0.98 -4.72
CA TYR A 120 -7.46 -0.15 -4.09
C TYR A 120 -8.60 0.27 -3.14
N GLY A 121 -9.04 1.53 -3.18
CA GLY A 121 -10.07 2.06 -2.29
C GLY A 121 -9.61 2.23 -0.83
N VAL A 122 -8.30 2.22 -0.57
CA VAL A 122 -7.74 2.43 0.77
C VAL A 122 -7.41 3.90 0.98
N GLY A 123 -8.27 4.58 1.73
CA GLY A 123 -8.13 5.99 2.08
C GLY A 123 -7.30 6.27 3.33
N ARG A 124 -6.34 5.41 3.70
CA ARG A 124 -5.46 5.57 4.87
C ARG A 124 -4.04 5.05 4.63
N LEU A 125 -3.05 5.89 4.94
CA LEU A 125 -1.62 5.55 4.97
C LEU A 125 -1.14 5.87 6.38
N ARG A 126 -0.42 4.95 6.98
CA ARG A 126 -0.03 5.00 8.39
C ARG A 126 1.45 4.68 8.54
N ALA A 127 2.08 5.21 9.57
CA ALA A 127 3.42 4.79 9.95
C ALA A 127 3.63 4.94 11.47
N ASP A 128 4.48 4.10 12.04
CA ASP A 128 5.12 4.36 13.32
C ASP A 128 6.53 4.90 13.07
N VAL A 129 6.78 6.12 13.53
CA VAL A 129 8.06 6.81 13.33
C VAL A 129 8.82 6.92 14.65
N TRP A 130 10.11 7.24 14.53
CA TRP A 130 11.01 7.27 15.68
C TRP A 130 10.59 8.29 16.73
N ARG A 131 10.42 7.87 17.98
CA ARG A 131 9.78 8.70 19.02
C ARG A 131 10.55 9.99 19.34
N SER A 132 11.88 9.93 19.35
CA SER A 132 12.74 11.07 19.69
C SER A 132 13.06 11.98 18.50
N ASN A 133 12.71 11.60 17.27
CA ASN A 133 13.03 12.39 16.08
C ASN A 133 11.90 13.39 15.77
N THR A 134 11.79 14.44 16.59
CA THR A 134 10.75 15.47 16.44
C THR A 134 10.81 16.18 15.10
N ARG A 135 12.00 16.35 14.51
CA ARG A 135 12.17 16.89 13.15
C ARG A 135 11.50 16.02 12.09
N LEU A 136 11.52 14.70 12.26
CA LEU A 136 10.81 13.78 11.38
C LEU A 136 9.29 13.90 11.56
N HIS A 137 8.82 14.16 12.78
CA HIS A 137 7.40 14.41 13.02
C HIS A 137 6.95 15.70 12.33
N ASP A 138 7.73 16.78 12.45
CA ASP A 138 7.45 18.06 11.80
C ASP A 138 7.49 17.94 10.28
N TYR A 139 8.44 17.16 9.74
CA TYR A 139 8.49 16.83 8.32
C TYR A 139 7.19 16.17 7.84
N TYR A 140 6.72 15.13 8.54
CA TYR A 140 5.49 14.44 8.15
C TYR A 140 4.25 15.32 8.29
N ARG A 141 4.16 16.15 9.33
CA ARG A 141 3.09 17.17 9.44
C ARG A 141 3.12 18.15 8.27
N GLY A 142 4.30 18.61 7.88
CA GLY A 142 4.49 19.53 6.77
C GLY A 142 4.00 18.98 5.43
N ILE A 143 3.98 17.66 5.26
CA ILE A 143 3.44 16.98 4.06
C ILE A 143 2.06 16.35 4.31
N GLY A 144 1.30 16.89 5.27
CA GLY A 144 -0.11 16.59 5.47
C GLY A 144 -0.43 15.38 6.36
N ALA A 145 0.55 14.79 7.06
CA ALA A 145 0.27 13.74 8.02
C ALA A 145 -0.25 14.31 9.35
N GLU A 146 -1.24 13.66 9.93
CA GLU A 146 -1.64 13.89 11.31
C GLU A 146 -0.77 13.05 12.25
N VAL A 147 -0.29 13.64 13.34
CA VAL A 147 0.37 12.89 14.42
C VAL A 147 -0.68 12.48 15.45
N LEU A 148 -0.95 11.19 15.57
CA LEU A 148 -2.05 10.66 16.39
C LEU A 148 -1.69 10.58 17.87
N ARG A 149 -0.67 9.77 18.18
CA ARG A 149 -0.20 9.51 19.56
C ARG A 149 1.20 8.93 19.55
N THR A 150 1.82 8.85 20.72
CA THR A 150 3.07 8.09 20.91
C THR A 150 2.83 6.87 21.79
N VAL A 151 3.23 5.70 21.30
CA VAL A 151 3.17 4.41 21.98
C VAL A 151 4.59 3.96 22.34
N GLN A 152 4.81 3.54 23.57
CA GLN A 152 6.08 2.96 24.00
C GLN A 152 5.94 1.44 24.10
N ALA A 153 6.43 0.74 23.08
CA ALA A 153 6.50 -0.72 23.09
C ALA A 153 7.87 -1.19 23.61
N PRO A 154 7.94 -2.24 24.47
CA PRO A 154 9.19 -2.78 24.99
C PRO A 154 10.18 -3.16 23.89
N GLY A 155 11.43 -2.72 24.01
CA GLY A 155 12.48 -3.02 23.02
C GLY A 155 12.34 -2.27 21.68
N ARG A 156 11.28 -1.48 21.50
CA ARG A 156 11.04 -0.69 20.29
C ARG A 156 11.35 0.78 20.52
N ARG A 157 11.95 1.42 19.52
CA ARG A 157 12.28 2.86 19.56
C ARG A 157 11.41 3.72 18.63
N SER A 158 10.78 3.13 17.62
CA SER A 158 9.63 3.73 16.93
C SER A 158 8.39 3.75 17.83
N GLY A 159 7.36 4.50 17.43
CA GLY A 159 6.07 4.49 18.13
C GLY A 159 5.33 5.81 18.15
N THR A 160 5.85 6.89 17.56
CA THR A 160 5.00 8.05 17.25
C THR A 160 4.19 7.70 16.00
N LEU A 161 2.88 7.59 16.13
CA LEU A 161 2.00 7.14 15.07
C LEU A 161 1.52 8.32 14.25
N ILE A 162 1.61 8.19 12.95
CA ILE A 162 1.16 9.18 11.98
C ILE A 162 0.19 8.58 10.98
N GLU A 163 -0.71 9.40 10.45
CA GLU A 163 -1.72 8.98 9.48
C GLU A 163 -2.00 10.07 8.45
N TRP A 164 -2.16 9.67 7.19
CA TRP A 164 -2.83 10.43 6.14
C TRP A 164 -4.22 9.84 5.92
N ARG A 165 -5.24 10.70 5.74
CA ARG A 165 -6.65 10.31 5.53
C ARG A 165 -7.20 10.96 4.25
N ASP A 166 -8.17 10.33 3.60
CA ASP A 166 -8.85 10.84 2.39
C ASP A 166 -9.53 12.22 2.56
N GLU A 167 -9.83 12.63 3.81
CA GLU A 167 -10.34 13.98 4.13
C GLU A 167 -9.26 15.07 3.98
N LEU A 168 -7.99 14.70 3.80
CA LEU A 168 -6.99 15.56 3.19
C LEU A 168 -7.11 15.45 1.67
N ASP A 169 -7.94 16.34 1.14
CA ASP A 169 -8.02 16.62 -0.28
C ASP A 169 -6.63 17.02 -0.83
N LEU A 170 -5.86 16.05 -1.33
CA LEU A 170 -4.73 16.36 -2.21
C LEU A 170 -5.22 16.93 -3.56
N ARG A 171 -6.52 17.15 -3.80
CA ARG A 171 -6.95 18.06 -4.88
C ARG A 171 -6.69 19.53 -4.52
N GLY A 172 -6.43 19.86 -3.25
CA GLY A 172 -5.94 21.17 -2.82
C GLY A 172 -4.41 21.31 -2.80
N ALA A 173 -3.67 20.22 -2.59
CA ALA A 173 -2.20 20.22 -2.61
C ALA A 173 -1.60 19.85 -3.99
N ALA A 174 -2.45 19.63 -5.00
CA ALA A 174 -1.99 19.32 -6.35
C ALA A 174 -1.56 20.54 -7.18
N LEU A 175 -1.73 21.80 -6.74
CA LEU A 175 -1.58 22.94 -7.66
C LEU A 175 -0.89 24.22 -7.17
N ASP A 176 -0.19 24.24 -6.02
CA ASP A 176 0.62 25.43 -5.64
C ASP A 176 1.96 25.08 -4.97
N VAL A 177 2.56 23.96 -5.37
CA VAL A 177 3.98 23.69 -5.10
C VAL A 177 4.76 24.04 -6.37
N PRO A 178 5.41 25.22 -6.46
CA PRO A 178 6.18 25.65 -7.62
C PRO A 178 7.50 24.86 -7.66
N ARG A 179 7.41 23.57 -7.98
CA ARG A 179 8.46 22.61 -8.35
C ARG A 179 7.97 21.15 -8.36
N LEU A 180 6.67 20.89 -8.52
CA LEU A 180 6.26 19.59 -9.05
C LEU A 180 6.74 19.52 -10.51
N LEU A 181 7.92 18.93 -10.69
CA LEU A 181 8.20 18.13 -11.86
C LEU A 181 6.93 17.37 -12.19
N THR A 182 6.46 17.47 -13.43
CA THR A 182 5.39 16.68 -14.02
C THR A 182 5.52 15.22 -13.59
N MET A 183 4.94 14.88 -12.45
CA MET A 183 4.54 13.54 -12.08
C MET A 183 3.30 13.30 -12.92
N ASP A 184 3.53 13.06 -14.21
CA ASP A 184 2.62 12.22 -14.97
C ASP A 184 2.82 10.83 -14.37
N VAL A 185 2.17 10.57 -13.22
CA VAL A 185 1.95 9.20 -12.75
C VAL A 185 0.96 8.63 -13.73
N ARG A 186 1.43 8.35 -14.94
CA ARG A 186 0.64 7.74 -15.98
C ARG A 186 0.10 6.46 -15.37
N SER A 187 -1.17 6.17 -15.63
CA SER A 187 -1.79 4.90 -15.24
C SER A 187 -1.02 3.68 -15.76
N ASP A 188 -0.14 3.86 -16.76
CA ASP A 188 0.79 2.86 -17.28
C ASP A 188 2.09 2.68 -16.43
N VAL A 189 2.54 3.68 -15.65
CA VAL A 189 3.71 3.61 -14.76
C VAL A 189 3.40 2.78 -13.50
N LEU A 190 2.13 2.73 -13.11
CA LEU A 190 1.60 1.80 -12.11
C LEU A 190 1.22 0.43 -12.71
N ALA A 191 1.32 0.24 -14.04
CA ALA A 191 0.76 -0.93 -14.73
C ALA A 191 1.61 -2.22 -14.65
N ILE A 192 2.62 -2.27 -13.79
CA ILE A 192 3.29 -3.52 -13.45
C ILE A 192 2.78 -3.99 -12.10
N VAL A 193 1.49 -4.34 -12.06
CA VAL A 193 1.09 -5.45 -11.22
C VAL A 193 0.22 -6.36 -12.04
N ALA A 194 0.76 -7.50 -12.45
CA ALA A 194 -0.06 -8.60 -12.93
C ALA A 194 -1.18 -8.78 -11.91
N SER A 195 -2.44 -8.57 -12.31
CA SER A 195 -3.56 -8.70 -11.40
C SER A 195 -3.87 -10.18 -11.27
N HIS A 196 -3.64 -10.77 -10.10
CA HIS A 196 -4.06 -12.15 -9.86
C HIS A 196 -5.57 -12.12 -9.90
N ARG A 197 -6.18 -12.84 -10.84
CA ARG A 197 -7.63 -12.88 -10.95
C ARG A 197 -8.13 -14.16 -10.33
N ILE A 198 -8.73 -14.05 -9.14
CA ILE A 198 -9.37 -15.19 -8.49
C ILE A 198 -10.87 -15.09 -8.70
N ASP A 199 -11.42 -16.03 -9.46
CA ASP A 199 -12.85 -16.20 -9.60
C ASP A 199 -13.48 -16.70 -8.30
N LEU A 200 -14.43 -15.93 -7.75
CA LEU A 200 -15.08 -16.26 -6.48
C LEU A 200 -16.25 -17.23 -6.60
N GLY A 201 -16.73 -17.50 -7.81
CA GLY A 201 -17.97 -18.21 -8.11
C GLY A 201 -19.17 -17.53 -7.48
N VAL A 202 -20.20 -17.21 -8.26
CA VAL A 202 -21.36 -16.48 -7.72
C VAL A 202 -22.66 -17.27 -7.85
N ALA A 203 -23.59 -17.00 -6.93
CA ALA A 203 -24.99 -17.32 -7.10
C ALA A 203 -25.74 -16.01 -7.40
N ARG A 204 -26.44 -15.98 -8.54
CA ARG A 204 -27.23 -14.83 -8.98
C ARG A 204 -28.64 -14.90 -8.39
N SER A 205 -29.15 -13.76 -7.92
CA SER A 205 -30.55 -13.62 -7.46
C SER A 205 -31.13 -12.26 -7.83
N GLY A 206 -32.45 -12.17 -8.02
CA GLY A 206 -33.15 -10.93 -8.43
C GLY A 206 -33.62 -10.91 -9.90
N ALA A 207 -34.45 -9.93 -10.26
CA ALA A 207 -35.03 -9.81 -11.60
C ALA A 207 -34.00 -9.28 -12.62
N LEU A 208 -33.94 -9.87 -13.82
CA LEU A 208 -32.93 -9.55 -14.83
C LEU A 208 -32.92 -8.07 -15.28
N ARG A 209 -34.05 -7.35 -15.18
CA ARG A 209 -34.15 -5.93 -15.53
C ARG A 209 -35.17 -5.18 -14.68
N ARG A 210 -34.79 -4.02 -14.13
CA ARG A 210 -35.70 -2.99 -13.63
C ARG A 210 -35.38 -1.69 -14.37
N SER A 211 -36.38 -1.08 -15.02
CA SER A 211 -36.22 0.15 -15.83
C SER A 211 -35.06 0.11 -16.84
N GLY A 212 -34.86 -1.02 -17.53
CA GLY A 212 -33.84 -1.16 -18.58
C GLY A 212 -32.40 -1.41 -18.13
N ARG A 213 -32.11 -1.38 -16.81
CA ARG A 213 -30.79 -1.74 -16.25
C ARG A 213 -30.81 -3.15 -15.63
N PRO A 214 -29.70 -3.91 -15.69
CA PRO A 214 -29.55 -5.12 -14.89
C PRO A 214 -29.85 -4.82 -13.41
N SER A 215 -30.68 -5.64 -12.77
CA SER A 215 -31.04 -5.47 -11.36
C SER A 215 -30.93 -6.78 -10.59
N HIS A 216 -29.71 -7.32 -10.52
CA HIS A 216 -29.45 -8.58 -9.84
C HIS A 216 -28.31 -8.47 -8.84
N GLN A 217 -28.25 -9.44 -7.94
CA GLN A 217 -27.25 -9.54 -6.88
C GLN A 217 -26.41 -10.79 -7.07
N HIS A 218 -25.14 -10.68 -6.75
CA HIS A 218 -24.15 -11.75 -6.82
C HIS A 218 -23.71 -12.10 -5.40
N SER A 219 -24.02 -13.33 -4.99
CA SER A 219 -23.55 -13.89 -3.72
C SER A 219 -22.30 -14.74 -3.96
N THR A 220 -21.17 -14.39 -3.34
CA THR A 220 -19.91 -15.12 -3.46
C THR A 220 -19.99 -16.52 -2.84
N ARG A 221 -19.39 -17.53 -3.49
CA ARG A 221 -19.34 -18.92 -3.01
C ARG A 221 -18.05 -19.23 -2.27
N LYS A 222 -16.90 -18.89 -2.87
CA LYS A 222 -15.55 -19.20 -2.37
C LYS A 222 -15.01 -18.21 -1.33
N LEU A 223 -15.76 -17.15 -1.05
CA LEU A 223 -15.46 -16.21 0.02
C LEU A 223 -16.75 -15.82 0.74
N LYS A 224 -16.73 -15.81 2.07
CA LYS A 224 -17.88 -15.47 2.92
C LYS A 224 -17.41 -14.67 4.12
N TYR A 225 -18.32 -13.93 4.76
CA TYR A 225 -18.06 -13.42 6.10
C TYR A 225 -17.84 -14.58 7.08
N SER A 226 -17.07 -14.38 8.15
CA SER A 226 -16.77 -15.45 9.11
C SER A 226 -18.02 -16.05 9.77
N ASN A 227 -19.12 -15.28 9.86
CA ASN A 227 -20.42 -15.77 10.32
C ASN A 227 -21.17 -16.67 9.31
N GLY A 228 -20.57 -16.97 8.14
CA GLY A 228 -21.15 -17.83 7.11
C GLY A 228 -22.02 -17.13 6.07
N ARG A 229 -22.33 -15.83 6.24
CA ARG A 229 -23.09 -15.06 5.23
C ARG A 229 -22.23 -14.83 3.99
N ALA A 230 -22.84 -15.00 2.82
CA ALA A 230 -22.21 -14.64 1.54
C ALA A 230 -21.93 -13.12 1.49
N ILE A 231 -20.88 -12.75 0.76
CA ILE A 231 -20.64 -11.36 0.40
C ILE A 231 -21.52 -11.08 -0.82
N VAL A 232 -22.33 -10.04 -0.74
CA VAL A 232 -23.31 -9.71 -1.77
C VAL A 232 -22.86 -8.45 -2.48
N LEU A 233 -22.64 -8.57 -3.79
CA LEU A 233 -22.34 -7.45 -4.68
C LEU A 233 -23.56 -7.18 -5.55
N THR A 234 -23.85 -5.90 -5.80
CA THR A 234 -24.97 -5.45 -6.63
C THR A 234 -24.43 -4.73 -7.85
N ASP A 235 -25.19 -4.69 -8.95
CA ASP A 235 -24.81 -3.95 -10.17
C ASP A 235 -24.55 -2.43 -9.91
N PHE A 236 -24.93 -1.92 -8.74
CA PHE A 236 -24.72 -0.54 -8.28
C PHE A 236 -23.63 -0.38 -7.20
N SER A 237 -22.83 -1.41 -6.91
CA SER A 237 -21.72 -1.24 -5.98
C SER A 237 -20.63 -0.39 -6.63
N ALA A 238 -20.83 0.94 -6.63
CA ALA A 238 -19.79 1.93 -6.87
C ALA A 238 -18.69 1.89 -5.80
N VAL A 239 -18.93 1.13 -4.71
CA VAL A 239 -17.98 0.91 -3.62
C VAL A 239 -17.24 -0.39 -3.91
N GLU A 240 -15.99 -0.26 -4.36
CA GLU A 240 -15.06 -1.37 -4.42
C GLU A 240 -14.89 -1.98 -3.02
N PHE A 241 -14.95 -3.31 -2.93
CA PHE A 241 -14.84 -4.01 -1.65
C PHE A 241 -13.37 -4.28 -1.36
N VAL A 242 -12.79 -3.54 -0.43
CA VAL A 242 -11.36 -3.68 -0.08
C VAL A 242 -11.16 -4.96 0.71
N LEU A 243 -10.32 -5.86 0.17
CA LEU A 243 -9.86 -7.07 0.83
C LEU A 243 -8.42 -6.89 1.32
N HIS A 244 -8.22 -7.01 2.62
CA HIS A 244 -6.90 -6.86 3.22
C HIS A 244 -6.73 -7.81 4.41
N HIS A 245 -5.47 -8.09 4.75
CA HIS A 245 -5.12 -8.86 5.93
C HIS A 245 -4.66 -7.93 7.06
N ALA A 246 -5.49 -7.75 8.10
CA ALA A 246 -5.27 -6.82 9.21
C ALA A 246 -4.22 -7.32 10.24
N GLY A 247 -3.22 -8.08 9.80
CA GLY A 247 -2.24 -8.75 10.65
C GLY A 247 -2.78 -9.95 11.43
N ASP A 248 -4.10 -10.12 11.59
CA ASP A 248 -4.72 -11.27 12.28
C ASP A 248 -5.60 -12.14 11.39
N ARG A 249 -6.43 -11.52 10.56
CA ARG A 249 -7.35 -12.21 9.66
C ARG A 249 -7.64 -11.35 8.44
N TRP A 250 -8.10 -12.03 7.39
CA TRP A 250 -8.64 -11.38 6.20
C TRP A 250 -9.96 -10.66 6.50
N ARG A 251 -10.14 -9.50 5.89
CA ARG A 251 -11.32 -8.65 6.06
C ARG A 251 -11.78 -8.05 4.74
N VAL A 252 -13.09 -7.97 4.56
CA VAL A 252 -13.73 -7.17 3.52
C VAL A 252 -14.48 -6.03 4.19
N ASN A 253 -14.14 -4.78 3.85
CA ASN A 253 -14.71 -3.57 4.47
C ASN A 253 -14.69 -3.64 6.02
N GLY A 254 -13.55 -4.08 6.56
CA GLY A 254 -13.29 -4.23 8.00
C GLY A 254 -13.93 -5.44 8.69
N ARG A 255 -14.79 -6.19 7.99
CA ARG A 255 -15.45 -7.38 8.54
C ARG A 255 -14.66 -8.65 8.25
N PRO A 256 -14.46 -9.54 9.24
CA PRO A 256 -13.75 -10.80 9.05
C PRO A 256 -14.37 -11.69 7.95
N VAL A 257 -13.53 -12.29 7.11
CA VAL A 257 -13.92 -13.23 6.05
C VAL A 257 -13.20 -14.57 6.16
N ARG A 258 -13.73 -15.58 5.46
CA ARG A 258 -13.16 -16.93 5.32
C ARG A 258 -13.51 -17.52 3.95
N GLY A 259 -12.73 -18.50 3.50
CA GLY A 259 -13.01 -19.30 2.30
C GLY A 259 -11.76 -19.57 1.47
N ASP A 260 -11.85 -20.56 0.59
CA ASP A 260 -10.73 -21.14 -0.17
C ASP A 260 -10.07 -20.13 -1.13
N ALA A 261 -10.75 -19.03 -1.47
CA ALA A 261 -10.16 -17.96 -2.26
C ALA A 261 -8.99 -17.26 -1.54
N LEU A 262 -8.92 -17.35 -0.21
CA LEU A 262 -7.89 -16.69 0.60
C LEU A 262 -6.53 -17.40 0.55
N ASP A 263 -6.50 -18.69 0.20
CA ASP A 263 -5.27 -19.49 0.17
C ASP A 263 -4.33 -19.08 -0.98
N GLN A 264 -4.88 -18.35 -1.95
CA GLN A 264 -4.15 -17.80 -3.10
C GLN A 264 -3.68 -16.35 -2.87
N LEU A 265 -3.92 -15.80 -1.68
CA LEU A 265 -3.62 -14.42 -1.35
C LEU A 265 -2.46 -14.32 -0.38
N GLN A 266 -1.73 -13.22 -0.46
CA GLN A 266 -0.61 -12.96 0.41
C GLN A 266 -0.93 -11.87 1.43
N PRO A 267 -0.80 -12.15 2.74
CA PRO A 267 -0.87 -11.12 3.76
C PRO A 267 0.17 -10.02 3.52
N GLY A 268 -0.23 -8.76 3.70
CA GLY A 268 0.64 -7.60 3.47
C GLY A 268 0.36 -6.89 2.15
N LEU A 269 -0.27 -7.54 1.18
CA LEU A 269 -0.63 -6.93 -0.11
C LEU A 269 -2.08 -6.41 -0.11
N LEU A 270 -2.41 -5.58 -1.11
CA LEU A 270 -3.73 -5.02 -1.33
C LEU A 270 -4.51 -5.84 -2.37
N TYR A 271 -5.79 -6.07 -2.08
CA TYR A 271 -6.73 -6.75 -2.96
C TYR A 271 -8.08 -6.04 -2.94
N ARG A 272 -8.84 -6.18 -4.02
CA ARG A 272 -10.21 -5.68 -4.14
C ARG A 272 -11.12 -6.70 -4.78
N LEU A 273 -12.37 -6.73 -4.32
CA LEU A 273 -13.45 -7.47 -4.98
C LEU A 273 -14.28 -6.52 -5.81
N HIS A 274 -14.49 -6.90 -7.07
CA HIS A 274 -15.26 -6.13 -8.04
C HIS A 274 -15.81 -7.07 -9.11
N HIS A 275 -16.75 -6.57 -9.90
CA HIS A 275 -17.23 -7.25 -11.10
C HIS A 275 -16.14 -7.29 -12.17
N ALA A 276 -16.08 -8.40 -12.87
CA ALA A 276 -15.08 -8.68 -13.88
C ALA A 276 -15.11 -7.77 -15.12
N SER A 277 -16.27 -7.21 -15.45
CA SER A 277 -16.45 -6.23 -16.51
C SER A 277 -17.54 -5.23 -16.10
N SER A 278 -17.50 -4.04 -16.70
CA SER A 278 -18.55 -3.02 -16.57
C SER A 278 -19.83 -3.40 -17.32
N ASP A 279 -19.72 -4.21 -18.36
CA ASP A 279 -20.82 -4.61 -19.22
C ASP A 279 -20.95 -6.13 -19.25
N GLU A 280 -22.11 -6.62 -18.78
CA GLU A 280 -22.65 -7.98 -18.95
C GLU A 280 -22.01 -9.17 -18.21
N SER A 281 -20.77 -9.11 -17.72
CA SER A 281 -20.23 -10.25 -16.95
C SER A 281 -20.80 -10.28 -15.53
N CYS A 282 -21.37 -11.42 -15.16
CA CYS A 282 -21.90 -11.69 -13.82
C CYS A 282 -20.80 -12.17 -12.85
N ASP A 283 -19.54 -12.21 -13.30
CA ASP A 283 -18.45 -12.79 -12.52
C ASP A 283 -17.92 -11.77 -11.51
N VAL A 284 -17.78 -12.20 -10.26
CA VAL A 284 -17.11 -11.42 -9.22
C VAL A 284 -15.74 -12.03 -8.99
N VAL A 285 -14.73 -11.17 -9.03
CA VAL A 285 -13.34 -11.56 -8.86
C VAL A 285 -12.67 -10.79 -7.76
N ILE A 286 -11.64 -11.42 -7.18
CA ILE A 286 -10.58 -10.69 -6.51
C ILE A 286 -9.55 -10.31 -7.57
N THR A 287 -9.18 -9.03 -7.61
CA THR A 287 -7.90 -8.61 -8.19
C THR A 287 -7.03 -8.02 -7.12
N GLY A 288 -5.73 -8.15 -7.30
CA GLY A 288 -4.74 -7.48 -6.49
C GLY A 288 -3.36 -7.95 -6.91
N ASP A 289 -2.40 -7.63 -6.08
CA ASP A 289 -1.02 -7.79 -6.48
C ASP A 289 -0.61 -9.26 -6.55
N VAL A 290 0.03 -9.65 -7.66
CA VAL A 290 0.75 -10.93 -7.80
C VAL A 290 2.20 -10.69 -7.43
N LEU A 291 2.81 -11.63 -6.69
CA LEU A 291 4.26 -11.79 -6.74
C LEU A 291 4.60 -12.43 -8.09
N SER A 292 4.92 -11.65 -9.11
CA SER A 292 5.62 -12.23 -10.25
C SER A 292 7.01 -12.60 -9.76
N GLY A 293 7.39 -13.87 -9.91
CA GLY A 293 8.74 -14.34 -9.59
C GLY A 293 9.83 -13.70 -10.45
N ASP A 294 9.45 -12.98 -11.51
CA ASP A 294 10.35 -12.38 -12.50
C ASP A 294 10.32 -10.85 -12.42
N CYS A 295 11.51 -10.23 -12.44
CA CYS A 295 11.72 -8.77 -12.63
C CYS A 295 11.37 -8.31 -14.05
N GLN A 296 10.25 -8.70 -14.62
CA GLN A 296 9.83 -8.14 -15.91
C GLN A 296 9.38 -6.69 -15.70
N LEU A 297 10.35 -5.79 -15.55
CA LEU A 297 10.25 -4.44 -16.07
C LEU A 297 9.99 -4.63 -17.55
N THR A 298 8.72 -4.61 -17.97
CA THR A 298 8.38 -4.60 -19.39
C THR A 298 9.09 -3.40 -20.00
N PRO A 299 10.11 -3.61 -20.85
CA PRO A 299 10.59 -2.52 -21.68
C PRO A 299 9.48 -2.29 -22.71
N ASP A 300 9.00 -1.05 -22.81
CA ASP A 300 8.23 -0.61 -23.98
C ASP A 300 8.98 -0.95 -25.28
#